data_AF-A0A923E2Z6-F1
#
_entry.id   AF-A0A923E2Z6-F1
#
_cell.length_a   1.000
_cell.length_b   1.000
_cell.length_c   1.000
_cell.angle_alpha   90.00
_cell.angle_beta   90.00
_cell.angle_gamma   90.00
#
_symmetry.space_group_name_H-M   'P 1'
#
loop_
_entity.id
_entity.type
_entity.pdbx_description
1 polymer ?
#
loop_
_entity_poly.entity_id
_entity_poly.type
_entity_poly.pdbx_seq_one_letter_code
_entity_poly.pdbx_strand_id
1 'polypeptide(L)'
;MLSTDHADTVGYVKTVVANATEQMPAGTARYEDTAILDFIGTNMEDAVRAGVKGTAAEGLPVIAQVSPFSKDAVFPKGPVSIKDIAGLYIYDNTLLGVEVTGSQIKDYLEYSAKYFKQLESGATLNPDTDLNAVFEGKPVPDYNYDALTGVTYTIDVTKPVGERIVDLAWNGAPVTADQRFVMTINNYRQSGGGGYPHVTAAPIVYNELVEIRQLLIDSAQASGTIDPKDFFVANWSLTPGPLPEPEPGPQDGPTAVIDAPEVVAGATVTVTGTGFEADHEIEAVLHSDPFTIGKTKADAKGTVVFTFAVPKETAPSAHKVILTDASTGAAAEVALTVKAPAPTPAPGAVTPGKGKGAALANTGSDAMGLILAAGLLAGLGAVALRRRAG
;
A
#
# COMPACT_ATOMS: atom_id res chain seq x y z
N MET A 1 -15.41 18.96 -49.78
CA MET A 1 -14.19 18.33 -49.23
C MET A 1 -14.26 18.35 -47.71
N LEU A 2 -14.02 19.47 -47.01
CA LEU A 2 -14.09 19.54 -45.53
C LEU A 2 -15.40 19.03 -44.88
N SER A 3 -16.57 19.29 -45.49
CA SER A 3 -17.86 18.80 -44.98
C SER A 3 -18.03 17.27 -45.17
N THR A 4 -17.48 16.72 -46.25
CA THR A 4 -17.49 15.27 -46.53
C THR A 4 -16.52 14.55 -45.61
N ASP A 5 -15.28 15.04 -45.48
CA ASP A 5 -14.27 14.48 -44.58
C ASP A 5 -14.73 14.52 -43.12
N HIS A 6 -15.45 15.58 -42.72
CA HIS A 6 -16.09 15.68 -41.40
C HIS A 6 -17.19 14.63 -41.22
N ALA A 7 -18.09 14.48 -42.20
CA ALA A 7 -19.16 13.48 -42.12
C ALA A 7 -18.62 12.05 -42.06
N ASP A 8 -17.56 11.75 -42.82
CA ASP A 8 -16.89 10.45 -42.82
C ASP A 8 -16.23 10.19 -41.47
N THR A 9 -15.56 11.20 -40.89
CA THR A 9 -14.99 11.11 -39.54
C THR A 9 -16.07 10.84 -38.48
N VAL A 10 -17.19 11.57 -38.54
CA VAL A 10 -18.33 11.35 -37.63
C VAL A 10 -18.93 9.95 -37.79
N GLY A 11 -19.02 9.45 -39.02
CA GLY A 11 -19.45 8.08 -39.31
C GLY A 11 -18.50 7.06 -38.70
N TYR A 12 -17.19 7.22 -38.94
CA TYR A 12 -16.15 6.36 -38.41
C TYR A 12 -16.20 6.25 -36.88
N VAL A 13 -16.19 7.38 -36.16
CA VAL A 13 -16.19 7.34 -34.68
C VAL A 13 -17.48 6.77 -34.09
N LYS A 14 -18.59 6.78 -34.84
CA LYS A 14 -19.86 6.15 -34.43
C LYS A 14 -19.93 4.65 -34.71
N THR A 15 -18.90 4.07 -35.34
CA THR A 15 -18.83 2.62 -35.58
C THR A 15 -18.90 1.89 -34.24
N VAL A 16 -19.86 0.98 -34.13
CA VAL A 16 -20.03 0.10 -32.97
C VAL A 16 -18.96 -0.99 -33.03
N VAL A 17 -18.22 -1.15 -31.94
CA VAL A 17 -17.15 -2.15 -31.83
C VAL A 17 -17.55 -3.31 -30.94
N ALA A 18 -18.41 -3.09 -29.95
CA ALA A 18 -18.90 -4.14 -29.06
C ALA A 18 -20.28 -3.81 -28.48
N ASN A 19 -20.87 -4.76 -27.75
CA ASN A 19 -22.03 -4.50 -26.89
C ASN A 19 -21.66 -4.71 -25.42
N ALA A 20 -21.87 -3.71 -24.57
CA ALA A 20 -21.72 -3.87 -23.12
C ALA A 20 -22.98 -4.47 -22.48
N THR A 21 -22.82 -5.40 -21.54
CA THR A 21 -23.94 -6.06 -20.84
C THR A 21 -24.62 -5.16 -19.82
N GLU A 22 -23.89 -4.18 -19.31
CA GLU A 22 -24.33 -3.16 -18.38
C GLU A 22 -23.66 -1.81 -18.65
N GLN A 23 -24.14 -0.77 -17.97
CA GLN A 23 -23.55 0.57 -18.07
C GLN A 23 -22.32 0.65 -17.17
N MET A 24 -21.21 1.18 -17.70
CA MET A 24 -19.97 1.39 -16.93
C MET A 24 -19.61 2.88 -16.97
N PRO A 25 -19.87 3.66 -15.90
CA PRO A 25 -19.51 5.06 -15.81
C PRO A 25 -18.11 5.27 -15.20
N ALA A 26 -17.39 6.32 -15.62
CA ALA A 26 -16.10 6.73 -15.05
C ALA A 26 -16.22 7.84 -13.98
N GLY A 27 -17.43 8.29 -13.66
CA GLY A 27 -17.65 9.46 -12.81
C GLY A 27 -17.03 9.36 -11.41
N THR A 28 -16.99 8.15 -10.84
CA THR A 28 -16.43 7.89 -9.51
C THR A 28 -15.01 7.32 -9.55
N ALA A 29 -14.45 7.07 -10.74
CA ALA A 29 -13.18 6.37 -10.97
C ALA A 29 -11.93 7.04 -10.36
N ARG A 30 -12.08 8.24 -9.79
CA ARG A 30 -11.03 8.96 -9.06
C ARG A 30 -10.94 8.57 -7.58
N TYR A 31 -11.95 7.90 -7.05
CA TYR A 31 -12.08 7.60 -5.62
C TYR A 31 -12.82 6.29 -5.31
N GLU A 32 -13.34 5.62 -6.34
CA GLU A 32 -13.87 4.26 -6.29
C GLU A 32 -13.24 3.43 -7.39
N ASP A 33 -13.15 2.13 -7.14
CA ASP A 33 -12.77 1.18 -8.16
C ASP A 33 -13.93 0.94 -9.13
N THR A 34 -13.65 0.93 -10.43
CA THR A 34 -14.70 0.93 -11.46
C THR A 34 -14.35 0.00 -12.62
N ALA A 35 -15.36 -0.75 -13.08
CA ALA A 35 -15.23 -1.65 -14.22
C ALA A 35 -14.65 -0.96 -15.47
N ILE A 36 -14.99 0.31 -15.74
CA ILE A 36 -14.48 0.99 -16.93
C ILE A 36 -12.96 1.24 -16.88
N LEU A 37 -12.36 1.39 -15.70
CA LEU A 37 -10.90 1.45 -15.57
C LEU A 37 -10.27 0.05 -15.62
N ASP A 38 -10.89 -0.95 -15.01
CA ASP A 38 -10.43 -2.34 -15.12
C ASP A 38 -10.44 -2.85 -16.55
N PHE A 39 -11.36 -2.36 -17.38
CA PHE A 39 -11.34 -2.61 -18.81
C PHE A 39 -10.03 -2.10 -19.45
N ILE A 40 -9.50 -0.94 -19.05
CA ILE A 40 -8.20 -0.45 -19.53
C ILE A 40 -7.08 -1.35 -19.03
N GLY A 41 -7.06 -1.59 -17.71
CA GLY A 41 -5.99 -2.33 -17.04
C GLY A 41 -5.87 -3.75 -17.57
N THR A 42 -6.96 -4.49 -17.61
CA THR A 42 -7.00 -5.89 -18.08
C THR A 42 -6.50 -6.01 -19.51
N ASN A 43 -6.93 -5.13 -20.42
CA ASN A 43 -6.46 -5.16 -21.81
C ASN A 43 -4.97 -4.85 -21.94
N MET A 44 -4.44 -3.93 -21.13
CA MET A 44 -3.01 -3.64 -21.07
C MET A 44 -2.23 -4.84 -20.50
N GLU A 45 -2.71 -5.47 -19.43
CA GLU A 45 -2.14 -6.68 -18.84
C GLU A 45 -2.10 -7.82 -19.86
N ASP A 46 -3.19 -8.09 -20.55
CA ASP A 46 -3.30 -9.17 -21.53
C ASP A 46 -2.34 -8.98 -22.71
N ALA A 47 -2.26 -7.75 -23.25
CA ALA A 47 -1.34 -7.42 -24.32
C ALA A 47 0.12 -7.64 -23.90
N VAL A 48 0.51 -7.14 -22.73
CA VAL A 48 1.88 -7.33 -22.21
C VAL A 48 2.14 -8.80 -21.90
N ARG A 49 1.20 -9.51 -21.26
CA ARG A 49 1.32 -10.95 -20.94
C ARG A 49 1.51 -11.79 -22.20
N ALA A 50 0.85 -11.43 -23.30
CA ALA A 50 1.06 -12.06 -24.60
C ALA A 50 2.43 -11.71 -25.19
N GLY A 51 2.83 -10.44 -25.13
CA GLY A 51 4.08 -9.94 -25.71
C GLY A 51 5.36 -10.40 -25.00
N VAL A 52 5.30 -10.70 -23.70
CA VAL A 52 6.47 -11.18 -22.93
C VAL A 52 6.70 -12.69 -23.02
N LYS A 53 5.84 -13.46 -23.72
CA LYS A 53 6.04 -14.90 -23.92
C LYS A 53 7.35 -15.19 -24.63
N GLY A 54 8.12 -16.17 -24.14
CA GLY A 54 9.44 -16.51 -24.65
C GLY A 54 10.55 -15.54 -24.24
N THR A 55 10.27 -14.54 -23.39
CA THR A 55 11.27 -13.61 -22.85
C THR A 55 11.65 -13.96 -21.42
N ALA A 56 12.66 -13.29 -20.86
CA ALA A 56 13.03 -13.45 -19.44
C ALA A 56 11.95 -12.96 -18.45
N ALA A 57 10.97 -12.19 -18.91
CA ALA A 57 9.84 -11.72 -18.11
C ALA A 57 8.63 -12.66 -18.17
N GLU A 58 8.69 -13.73 -18.97
CA GLU A 58 7.61 -14.75 -19.00
C GLU A 58 7.40 -15.35 -17.61
N GLY A 59 6.15 -15.46 -17.19
CA GLY A 59 5.77 -16.03 -15.90
C GLY A 59 5.81 -15.04 -14.73
N LEU A 60 6.34 -13.83 -14.92
CA LEU A 60 6.16 -12.77 -13.92
C LEU A 60 4.69 -12.34 -13.85
N PRO A 61 4.18 -12.01 -12.65
CA PRO A 61 2.89 -11.35 -12.50
C PRO A 61 2.87 -10.05 -13.33
N VAL A 62 1.74 -9.80 -14.00
CA VAL A 62 1.53 -8.58 -14.79
C VAL A 62 0.42 -7.80 -14.12
N ILE A 63 0.65 -6.51 -13.88
CA ILE A 63 -0.26 -5.55 -13.26
C ILE A 63 -0.35 -4.32 -14.15
N ALA A 64 -1.43 -3.54 -14.13
CA ALA A 64 -1.52 -2.33 -14.95
C ALA A 64 -1.76 -1.05 -14.17
N GLN A 65 -1.09 0.00 -14.63
CA GLN A 65 -1.35 1.37 -14.24
C GLN A 65 -2.50 1.94 -15.07
N VAL A 66 -3.51 2.49 -14.40
CA VAL A 66 -4.64 3.18 -15.04
C VAL A 66 -4.88 4.55 -14.40
N SER A 67 -5.19 5.56 -15.22
CA SER A 67 -5.55 6.90 -14.75
C SER A 67 -6.98 7.26 -15.20
N PRO A 68 -7.79 7.93 -14.35
CA PRO A 68 -9.13 8.37 -14.71
C PRO A 68 -9.11 9.66 -15.54
N PHE A 69 -8.79 9.56 -16.83
CA PHE A 69 -8.63 10.72 -17.71
C PHE A 69 -9.91 11.52 -17.97
N SER A 70 -11.08 10.88 -17.87
CA SER A 70 -12.36 11.46 -18.25
C SER A 70 -13.44 11.07 -17.24
N LYS A 71 -14.01 12.07 -16.57
CA LYS A 71 -15.12 11.88 -15.60
C LYS A 71 -16.45 11.62 -16.30
N ASP A 72 -16.56 12.07 -17.55
CA ASP A 72 -17.78 12.02 -18.35
C ASP A 72 -17.84 10.76 -19.23
N ALA A 73 -16.78 9.94 -19.23
CA ALA A 73 -16.75 8.69 -19.98
C ALA A 73 -17.77 7.71 -19.42
N VAL A 74 -18.58 7.14 -20.31
CA VAL A 74 -19.58 6.12 -19.99
C VAL A 74 -19.62 5.14 -21.15
N PHE A 75 -19.42 3.85 -20.86
CA PHE A 75 -19.85 2.80 -21.79
C PHE A 75 -21.34 2.56 -21.53
N PRO A 76 -22.21 2.81 -22.52
CA PRO A 76 -23.64 2.57 -22.35
C PRO A 76 -23.89 1.06 -22.29
N LYS A 77 -24.97 0.65 -21.60
CA LYS A 77 -25.50 -0.70 -21.79
C LYS A 77 -25.96 -0.85 -23.24
N GLY A 78 -25.48 -1.89 -23.92
CA GLY A 78 -25.71 -2.11 -25.35
C GLY A 78 -24.55 -1.56 -26.21
N PRO A 79 -24.81 -0.96 -27.38
CA PRO A 79 -23.76 -0.64 -28.35
C PRO A 79 -22.70 0.34 -27.81
N VAL A 80 -21.43 -0.08 -27.83
CA VAL A 80 -20.25 0.73 -27.53
C VAL A 80 -19.53 1.05 -28.83
N SER A 81 -19.28 2.33 -29.07
CA SER A 81 -18.65 2.84 -30.30
C SER A 81 -17.19 3.24 -30.10
N ILE A 82 -16.46 3.45 -31.20
CA ILE A 82 -15.10 4.00 -31.19
C ILE A 82 -15.03 5.30 -30.38
N LYS A 83 -16.05 6.17 -30.51
CA LYS A 83 -16.15 7.43 -29.76
C LYS A 83 -16.18 7.19 -28.25
N ASP A 84 -16.88 6.16 -27.79
CA ASP A 84 -17.01 5.88 -26.36
C ASP A 84 -15.65 5.46 -25.76
N ILE A 85 -14.91 4.58 -26.47
CA ILE A 85 -13.55 4.20 -26.08
C ILE A 85 -12.58 5.38 -26.17
N ALA A 86 -12.67 6.20 -27.22
CA ALA A 86 -11.86 7.41 -27.37
C ALA A 86 -12.15 8.45 -26.28
N GLY A 87 -13.41 8.53 -25.81
CA GLY A 87 -13.82 9.39 -24.71
C GLY A 87 -13.32 8.93 -23.34
N LEU A 88 -13.05 7.62 -23.20
CA LEU A 88 -12.40 7.03 -22.02
C LEU A 88 -10.89 7.29 -22.02
N TYR A 89 -10.20 6.93 -23.11
CA TYR A 89 -8.75 7.10 -23.23
C TYR A 89 -8.42 8.18 -24.27
N ILE A 90 -8.37 9.44 -23.82
CA ILE A 90 -8.27 10.62 -24.70
C ILE A 90 -6.84 10.88 -25.24
N TYR A 91 -5.82 10.20 -24.72
CA TYR A 91 -4.42 10.41 -25.11
C TYR A 91 -3.90 9.35 -26.09
N ASP A 92 -3.09 9.77 -27.06
CA ASP A 92 -2.38 8.90 -28.00
C ASP A 92 -1.14 8.32 -27.33
N ASN A 93 -1.34 7.57 -26.24
CA ASN A 93 -0.26 6.96 -25.51
C ASN A 93 0.00 5.54 -25.98
N THR A 94 1.28 5.16 -25.99
CA THR A 94 1.71 3.80 -26.28
C THR A 94 1.96 3.00 -25.01
N LEU A 95 1.75 1.69 -25.10
CA LEU A 95 1.87 0.73 -24.02
C LEU A 95 3.32 0.24 -23.86
N LEU A 96 3.80 0.24 -22.62
CA LEU A 96 5.06 -0.37 -22.21
C LEU A 96 4.83 -1.30 -21.02
N GLY A 97 5.73 -2.28 -20.85
CA GLY A 97 5.86 -3.07 -19.64
C GLY A 97 7.23 -2.84 -19.03
N VAL A 98 7.25 -2.45 -17.76
CA VAL A 98 8.49 -2.24 -16.99
C VAL A 98 8.56 -3.22 -15.83
N GLU A 99 9.77 -3.69 -15.53
CA GLU A 99 9.99 -4.57 -14.38
C GLU A 99 10.14 -3.77 -13.09
N VAL A 100 9.36 -4.13 -12.07
CA VAL A 100 9.38 -3.50 -10.75
C VAL A 100 9.32 -4.54 -9.64
N THR A 101 9.81 -4.17 -8.46
CA THR A 101 9.72 -4.97 -7.23
C THR A 101 8.53 -4.57 -6.37
N GLY A 102 8.12 -5.41 -5.42
CA GLY A 102 7.04 -5.12 -4.50
C GLY A 102 7.23 -3.84 -3.70
N SER A 103 8.46 -3.54 -3.25
CA SER A 103 8.75 -2.25 -2.61
C SER A 103 8.55 -1.07 -3.55
N GLN A 104 8.91 -1.22 -4.82
CA GLN A 104 8.75 -0.16 -5.82
C GLN A 104 7.27 0.06 -6.19
N ILE A 105 6.46 -1.00 -6.21
CA ILE A 105 5.00 -0.90 -6.37
C ILE A 105 4.39 -0.13 -5.20
N LYS A 106 4.80 -0.44 -3.96
CA LYS A 106 4.32 0.30 -2.79
C LYS A 106 4.69 1.77 -2.90
N ASP A 107 5.95 2.10 -3.19
CA ASP A 107 6.40 3.49 -3.38
C ASP A 107 5.63 4.21 -4.49
N TYR A 108 5.32 3.51 -5.58
CA TYR A 108 4.52 4.03 -6.69
C TYR A 108 3.09 4.39 -6.25
N LEU A 109 2.42 3.47 -5.55
CA LEU A 109 1.06 3.66 -5.03
C LEU A 109 1.02 4.76 -3.96
N GLU A 110 2.00 4.81 -3.06
CA GLU A 110 2.13 5.87 -2.05
C GLU A 110 2.29 7.24 -2.71
N TYR A 111 3.10 7.32 -3.77
CA TYR A 111 3.26 8.54 -4.56
C TYR A 111 1.97 8.89 -5.29
N SER A 112 1.21 7.92 -5.82
CA SER A 112 -0.10 8.18 -6.43
C SER A 112 -1.11 8.73 -5.40
N ALA A 113 -1.14 8.14 -4.20
CA ALA A 113 -2.07 8.45 -3.13
C ALA A 113 -1.98 9.88 -2.61
N LYS A 114 -0.91 10.63 -2.95
CA LYS A 114 -0.81 12.09 -2.71
C LYS A 114 -1.94 12.90 -3.35
N TYR A 115 -2.66 12.31 -4.30
CA TYR A 115 -3.85 12.89 -4.92
C TYR A 115 -4.97 13.21 -3.91
N PHE A 116 -5.09 12.42 -2.85
CA PHE A 116 -6.11 12.62 -1.82
C PHE A 116 -5.63 13.54 -0.70
N LYS A 117 -6.52 14.37 -0.16
CA LYS A 117 -6.25 15.11 1.08
C LYS A 117 -6.18 14.13 2.24
N GLN A 118 -5.33 14.43 3.22
CA GLN A 118 -5.37 13.68 4.47
C GLN A 118 -6.65 14.04 5.21
N LEU A 119 -7.37 13.03 5.70
CA LEU A 119 -8.63 13.19 6.40
C LEU A 119 -8.50 12.74 7.86
N GLU A 120 -9.37 13.23 8.72
CA GLU A 120 -9.47 12.73 10.09
C GLU A 120 -10.11 11.32 10.09
N SER A 121 -9.71 10.50 11.06
CA SER A 121 -10.30 9.17 11.23
C SER A 121 -11.82 9.25 11.43
N GLY A 122 -12.55 8.51 10.61
CA GLY A 122 -14.02 8.46 10.59
C GLY A 122 -14.68 9.59 9.79
N ALA A 123 -13.92 10.44 9.10
CA ALA A 123 -14.49 11.45 8.21
C ALA A 123 -15.26 10.80 7.05
N THR A 124 -16.25 11.50 6.50
CA THR A 124 -16.85 11.10 5.22
C THR A 124 -16.08 11.77 4.08
N LEU A 125 -15.61 10.98 3.12
CA LEU A 125 -14.96 11.49 1.91
C LEU A 125 -15.94 12.38 1.12
N ASN A 126 -15.51 13.59 0.79
CA ASN A 126 -16.19 14.47 -0.16
C ASN A 126 -15.37 14.60 -1.46
N PRO A 127 -15.76 13.92 -2.55
CA PRO A 127 -15.03 13.95 -3.83
C PRO A 127 -14.85 15.34 -4.47
N ASP A 128 -15.67 16.33 -4.10
CA ASP A 128 -15.57 17.70 -4.62
C ASP A 128 -14.48 18.51 -3.92
N THR A 129 -14.14 18.15 -2.68
CA THR A 129 -13.19 18.92 -1.87
C THR A 129 -11.96 18.15 -1.47
N ASP A 130 -11.99 16.82 -1.43
CA ASP A 130 -10.97 16.00 -0.78
C ASP A 130 -10.01 15.33 -1.79
N LEU A 131 -10.26 15.54 -3.07
CA LEU A 131 -9.40 15.11 -4.17
C LEU A 131 -8.51 16.26 -4.64
N ASN A 132 -7.61 15.97 -5.58
CA ASN A 132 -6.70 16.95 -6.18
C ASN A 132 -5.90 17.75 -5.12
N ALA A 133 -5.42 17.07 -4.08
CA ALA A 133 -4.69 17.69 -3.00
C ALA A 133 -3.47 18.47 -3.51
N VAL A 134 -3.05 19.48 -2.74
CA VAL A 134 -1.88 20.28 -3.08
C VAL A 134 -0.62 19.52 -2.67
N PHE A 135 0.19 19.16 -3.65
CA PHE A 135 1.49 18.54 -3.45
C PHE A 135 2.57 19.43 -4.09
N GLU A 136 3.65 19.71 -3.35
CA GLU A 136 4.73 20.60 -3.80
C GLU A 136 4.22 21.95 -4.36
N GLY A 137 3.19 22.51 -3.71
CA GLY A 137 2.63 23.82 -4.03
C GLY A 137 1.68 23.86 -5.23
N LYS A 138 1.29 22.70 -5.80
CA LYS A 138 0.31 22.62 -6.89
C LYS A 138 -0.74 21.53 -6.64
N PRO A 139 -2.02 21.75 -7.04
CA PRO A 139 -3.01 20.68 -7.05
C PRO A 139 -2.56 19.53 -7.96
N VAL A 140 -2.74 18.29 -7.50
CA VAL A 140 -2.48 17.09 -8.31
C VAL A 140 -3.62 16.95 -9.33
N PRO A 141 -3.35 16.98 -10.65
CA PRO A 141 -4.39 16.81 -11.66
C PRO A 141 -4.84 15.35 -11.76
N ASP A 142 -6.07 15.11 -12.21
CA ASP A 142 -6.68 13.77 -12.28
C ASP A 142 -5.84 12.77 -13.10
N TYR A 143 -5.25 13.22 -14.23
CA TYR A 143 -4.40 12.39 -15.07
C TYR A 143 -3.06 12.00 -14.42
N ASN A 144 -2.71 12.59 -13.27
CA ASN A 144 -1.53 12.25 -12.46
C ASN A 144 -1.90 11.42 -11.22
N TYR A 145 -3.15 11.02 -11.05
CA TYR A 145 -3.55 9.97 -10.13
C TYR A 145 -3.64 8.64 -10.89
N ASP A 146 -3.02 7.61 -10.31
CA ASP A 146 -3.01 6.26 -10.83
C ASP A 146 -3.58 5.26 -9.82
N ALA A 147 -4.48 4.42 -10.29
CA ALA A 147 -4.81 3.15 -9.65
C ALA A 147 -4.01 2.02 -10.32
N LEU A 148 -3.87 0.89 -9.61
CA LEU A 148 -3.28 -0.32 -10.17
C LEU A 148 -4.34 -1.43 -10.23
N THR A 149 -4.40 -2.15 -11.35
CA THR A 149 -5.11 -3.43 -11.47
C THR A 149 -4.15 -4.60 -11.20
N GLY A 150 -4.68 -5.78 -10.93
CA GLY A 150 -3.89 -7.01 -10.75
C GLY A 150 -3.28 -7.22 -9.35
N VAL A 151 -3.39 -6.25 -8.44
CA VAL A 151 -3.05 -6.35 -7.01
C VAL A 151 -4.20 -5.83 -6.16
N THR A 152 -4.36 -6.32 -4.94
CA THR A 152 -5.33 -5.74 -3.99
C THR A 152 -4.64 -4.81 -3.01
N TYR A 153 -5.27 -3.69 -2.65
CA TYR A 153 -4.73 -2.76 -1.65
C TYR A 153 -5.79 -1.79 -1.12
N THR A 154 -5.51 -1.19 0.04
CA THR A 154 -6.34 -0.09 0.54
C THR A 154 -5.51 1.20 0.65
N ILE A 155 -6.15 2.32 0.34
CA ILE A 155 -5.60 3.66 0.55
C ILE A 155 -6.23 4.22 1.83
N ASP A 156 -5.46 4.25 2.91
CA ASP A 156 -5.84 4.87 4.18
C ASP A 156 -5.46 6.36 4.16
N VAL A 157 -6.44 7.23 3.91
CA VAL A 157 -6.21 8.68 3.85
C VAL A 157 -6.15 9.36 5.21
N THR A 158 -6.27 8.60 6.31
CA THR A 158 -5.97 9.12 7.65
C THR A 158 -4.47 9.25 7.88
N LYS A 159 -3.68 8.50 7.11
CA LYS A 159 -2.22 8.47 7.20
C LYS A 159 -1.55 9.55 6.34
N PRO A 160 -0.34 9.99 6.74
CA PRO A 160 0.45 10.87 5.89
C PRO A 160 0.82 10.18 4.56
N VAL A 161 1.03 10.97 3.51
CA VAL A 161 1.54 10.47 2.23
C VAL A 161 2.85 9.71 2.45
N GLY A 162 2.99 8.51 1.89
CA GLY A 162 4.12 7.61 2.15
C GLY A 162 3.79 6.45 3.10
N GLU A 163 2.67 6.55 3.82
CA GLU A 163 2.21 5.53 4.76
C GLU A 163 0.76 5.08 4.51
N ARG A 164 0.15 5.48 3.38
CA ARG A 164 -1.28 5.27 3.11
C ARG A 164 -1.61 3.89 2.57
N ILE A 165 -0.67 3.21 1.93
CA ILE A 165 -0.93 1.92 1.28
C ILE A 165 -0.80 0.80 2.30
N VAL A 166 -1.91 0.10 2.50
CA VAL A 166 -2.09 -1.02 3.43
C VAL A 166 -2.68 -2.22 2.71
N ASP A 167 -2.47 -3.42 3.25
CA ASP A 167 -2.96 -4.69 2.71
C ASP A 167 -2.64 -4.93 1.22
N LEU A 168 -1.46 -4.46 0.78
CA LEU A 168 -0.98 -4.72 -0.58
C LEU A 168 -0.72 -6.23 -0.75
N ALA A 169 -1.54 -6.87 -1.58
CA ALA A 169 -1.49 -8.30 -1.82
C ALA A 169 -1.61 -8.63 -3.31
N TRP A 170 -1.04 -9.76 -3.69
CA TRP A 170 -1.16 -10.35 -5.02
C TRP A 170 -1.66 -11.78 -4.86
N ASN A 171 -2.74 -12.12 -5.56
CA ASN A 171 -3.36 -13.45 -5.49
C ASN A 171 -3.68 -13.91 -4.04
N GLY A 172 -4.15 -12.97 -3.21
CA GLY A 172 -4.49 -13.21 -1.80
C GLY A 172 -3.32 -13.28 -0.83
N ALA A 173 -2.06 -13.23 -1.31
CA ALA A 173 -0.87 -13.23 -0.46
C ALA A 173 -0.23 -11.83 -0.38
N PRO A 174 0.27 -11.38 0.79
CA PRO A 174 0.98 -10.12 0.90
C PRO A 174 2.15 -10.02 -0.08
N VAL A 175 2.29 -8.87 -0.74
CA VAL A 175 3.41 -8.62 -1.65
C VAL A 175 4.69 -8.42 -0.85
N THR A 176 5.71 -9.25 -1.10
CA THR A 176 7.03 -9.07 -0.47
C THR A 176 7.83 -7.99 -1.19
N ALA A 177 8.78 -7.36 -0.47
CA ALA A 177 9.55 -6.24 -1.00
C ALA A 177 10.33 -6.60 -2.29
N ASP A 178 10.83 -7.83 -2.38
CA ASP A 178 11.67 -8.34 -3.46
C ASP A 178 10.90 -9.07 -4.58
N GLN A 179 9.59 -9.29 -4.39
CA GLN A 179 8.75 -9.94 -5.40
C GLN A 179 8.73 -9.11 -6.69
N ARG A 180 8.99 -9.75 -7.83
CA ARG A 180 9.11 -9.09 -9.14
C ARG A 180 7.79 -9.14 -9.89
N PHE A 181 7.48 -8.05 -10.57
CA PHE A 181 6.29 -7.85 -11.40
C PHE A 181 6.66 -7.17 -12.72
N VAL A 182 5.82 -7.35 -13.73
CA VAL A 182 5.76 -6.48 -14.88
C VAL A 182 4.62 -5.50 -14.68
N MET A 183 4.93 -4.22 -14.49
CA MET A 183 3.95 -3.16 -14.43
C MET A 183 3.76 -2.58 -15.83
N THR A 184 2.55 -2.69 -16.36
CA THR A 184 2.18 -2.06 -17.62
C THR A 184 1.89 -0.59 -17.37
N ILE A 185 2.48 0.28 -18.19
CA ILE A 185 2.42 1.73 -18.07
C ILE A 185 2.31 2.36 -19.44
N ASN A 186 1.83 3.61 -19.49
CA ASN A 186 1.90 4.40 -20.71
C ASN A 186 3.29 5.06 -20.90
N ASN A 187 3.61 5.44 -22.14
CA ASN A 187 4.86 6.12 -22.49
C ASN A 187 5.03 7.50 -21.82
N TYR A 188 3.95 8.16 -21.41
CA TYR A 188 4.04 9.41 -20.64
C TYR A 188 4.66 9.15 -19.26
N ARG A 189 4.20 8.14 -18.51
CA ARG A 189 4.81 7.71 -17.25
C ARG A 189 6.25 7.26 -17.47
N GLN A 190 6.49 6.41 -18.47
CA GLN A 190 7.83 5.87 -18.73
C GLN A 190 8.86 6.98 -19.00
N SER A 191 8.47 8.05 -19.69
CA SER A 191 9.34 9.20 -19.97
C SER A 191 9.50 10.20 -18.80
N GLY A 192 8.97 9.88 -17.62
CA GLY A 192 9.07 10.68 -16.40
C GLY A 192 7.89 11.63 -16.15
N GLY A 193 6.82 11.51 -16.94
CA GLY A 193 5.59 12.25 -16.73
C GLY A 193 5.01 12.01 -15.33
N GLY A 194 4.61 13.09 -14.67
CA GLY A 194 4.11 13.06 -13.30
C GLY A 194 5.16 12.81 -12.21
N GLY A 195 6.43 12.54 -12.56
CA GLY A 195 7.51 12.37 -11.58
C GLY A 195 7.44 11.11 -10.73
N TYR A 196 6.78 10.06 -11.22
CA TYR A 196 6.60 8.82 -10.47
C TYR A 196 7.94 8.12 -10.15
N PRO A 197 8.14 7.64 -8.91
CA PRO A 197 9.39 6.99 -8.50
C PRO A 197 9.57 5.67 -9.24
N HIS A 198 10.83 5.25 -9.40
CA HIS A 198 11.25 3.96 -9.98
C HIS A 198 10.91 3.72 -11.45
N VAL A 199 10.09 4.55 -12.09
CA VAL A 199 9.62 4.32 -13.47
C VAL A 199 10.71 4.50 -14.53
N THR A 200 11.38 5.66 -14.56
CA THR A 200 12.33 6.00 -15.63
C THR A 200 13.60 5.14 -15.60
N ALA A 201 13.91 4.55 -14.45
CA ALA A 201 15.06 3.67 -14.24
C ALA A 201 14.71 2.18 -14.36
N ALA A 202 13.41 1.82 -14.39
CA ALA A 202 12.99 0.44 -14.46
C ALA A 202 13.37 -0.20 -15.81
N PRO A 203 13.83 -1.46 -15.83
CA PRO A 203 14.04 -2.20 -17.07
C PRO A 203 12.75 -2.29 -17.89
N ILE A 204 12.81 -1.91 -19.17
CA ILE A 204 11.71 -2.10 -20.12
C ILE A 204 11.77 -3.55 -20.60
N VAL A 205 10.71 -4.31 -20.34
CA VAL A 205 10.58 -5.72 -20.75
C VAL A 205 9.57 -5.92 -21.88
N TYR A 206 8.75 -4.91 -22.16
CA TYR A 206 7.83 -4.87 -23.29
C TYR A 206 7.74 -3.45 -23.85
N ASN A 207 7.89 -3.30 -25.18
CA ASN A 207 7.65 -2.05 -25.90
C ASN A 207 7.46 -2.34 -27.40
N GLU A 208 6.20 -2.50 -27.81
CA GLU A 208 5.85 -2.75 -29.21
C GLU A 208 5.18 -1.55 -29.90
N LEU A 209 5.25 -0.36 -29.28
CA LEU A 209 4.63 0.88 -29.78
C LEU A 209 3.11 0.75 -30.02
N VAL A 210 2.45 -0.14 -29.28
CA VAL A 210 1.00 -0.33 -29.35
C VAL A 210 0.30 0.88 -28.74
N GLU A 211 -0.49 1.58 -29.55
CA GLU A 211 -1.39 2.66 -29.12
C GLU A 211 -2.48 2.09 -28.20
N ILE A 212 -2.53 2.53 -26.94
CA ILE A 212 -3.45 1.97 -25.94
C ILE A 212 -4.90 2.12 -26.38
N ARG A 213 -5.29 3.27 -26.94
CA ARG A 213 -6.67 3.45 -27.42
C ARG A 213 -7.03 2.45 -28.53
N GLN A 214 -6.10 2.20 -29.46
CA GLN A 214 -6.34 1.24 -30.53
C GLN A 214 -6.41 -0.19 -29.99
N LEU A 215 -5.55 -0.54 -29.02
CA LEU A 215 -5.63 -1.80 -28.30
C LEU A 215 -7.02 -2.01 -27.67
N LEU A 216 -7.57 -1.01 -26.98
CA LEU A 216 -8.90 -1.11 -26.38
C LEU A 216 -10.00 -1.29 -27.43
N ILE A 217 -9.91 -0.61 -28.57
CA ILE A 217 -10.83 -0.77 -29.71
C ILE A 217 -10.76 -2.17 -30.28
N ASP A 218 -9.55 -2.65 -30.55
CA ASP A 218 -9.31 -3.96 -31.17
C ASP A 218 -9.77 -5.09 -30.25
N SER A 219 -9.49 -5.00 -28.95
CA SER A 219 -9.96 -5.96 -27.96
C SER A 219 -11.48 -5.98 -27.83
N ALA A 220 -12.12 -4.80 -27.78
CA ALA A 220 -13.58 -4.71 -27.77
C ALA A 220 -14.18 -5.35 -29.03
N GLN A 221 -13.60 -5.05 -30.20
CA GLN A 221 -14.04 -5.61 -31.48
C GLN A 221 -13.84 -7.12 -31.57
N ALA A 222 -12.73 -7.64 -31.07
CA ALA A 222 -12.42 -9.07 -31.07
C ALA A 222 -13.37 -9.84 -30.15
N SER A 223 -13.69 -9.30 -28.96
CA SER A 223 -14.65 -9.90 -28.03
C SER A 223 -16.10 -9.77 -28.53
N GLY A 224 -16.44 -8.65 -29.16
CA GLY A 224 -17.79 -8.27 -29.58
C GLY A 224 -18.75 -7.98 -28.41
N THR A 225 -18.40 -8.37 -27.18
CA THR A 225 -19.13 -8.13 -25.94
C THR A 225 -18.18 -7.59 -24.87
N ILE A 226 -18.63 -6.60 -24.09
CA ILE A 226 -17.92 -6.12 -22.90
C ILE A 226 -18.77 -6.45 -21.68
N ASP A 227 -18.38 -7.47 -20.93
CA ASP A 227 -19.10 -7.92 -19.74
C ASP A 227 -18.22 -7.76 -18.51
N PRO A 228 -18.51 -6.80 -17.60
CA PRO A 228 -17.70 -6.56 -16.41
C PRO A 228 -17.43 -7.79 -15.56
N LYS A 229 -18.32 -8.78 -15.56
CA LYS A 229 -18.10 -10.05 -14.83
C LYS A 229 -16.81 -10.78 -15.24
N ASP A 230 -16.29 -10.52 -16.45
CA ASP A 230 -15.15 -11.23 -17.02
C ASP A 230 -13.81 -10.59 -16.61
N PHE A 231 -13.81 -9.33 -16.15
CA PHE A 231 -12.57 -8.58 -15.88
C PHE A 231 -12.62 -7.69 -14.63
N PHE A 232 -13.80 -7.22 -14.20
CA PHE A 232 -13.90 -6.31 -13.05
C PHE A 232 -13.71 -7.07 -11.75
N VAL A 233 -12.74 -6.62 -10.97
CA VAL A 233 -12.51 -7.07 -9.60
C VAL A 233 -12.35 -5.82 -8.77
N ALA A 234 -13.19 -5.65 -7.74
CA ALA A 234 -13.02 -4.58 -6.77
C ALA A 234 -11.72 -4.81 -5.98
N ASN A 235 -10.58 -4.40 -6.53
CA ASN A 235 -9.26 -4.77 -6.06
C ASN A 235 -8.70 -3.72 -5.12
N TRP A 236 -9.19 -2.48 -5.16
CA TRP A 236 -8.76 -1.46 -4.22
C TRP A 236 -9.91 -0.71 -3.55
N SER A 237 -9.60 -0.14 -2.39
CA SER A 237 -10.54 0.69 -1.64
C SER A 237 -9.88 1.94 -1.08
N LEU A 238 -10.70 2.94 -0.75
CA LEU A 238 -10.31 4.20 -0.15
C LEU A 238 -11.02 4.35 1.19
N THR A 239 -10.27 4.49 2.28
CA THR A 239 -10.85 4.62 3.62
C THR A 239 -10.35 5.87 4.35
N PRO A 240 -11.27 6.71 4.85
CA PRO A 240 -10.98 7.73 5.87
C PRO A 240 -11.23 7.23 7.31
N GLY A 241 -11.47 5.94 7.52
CA GLY A 241 -11.69 5.34 8.83
C GLY A 241 -10.68 4.23 9.12
N PRO A 242 -10.60 3.75 10.39
CA PRO A 242 -9.81 2.57 10.69
C PRO A 242 -10.28 1.46 9.76
N LEU A 243 -9.34 0.82 9.07
CA LEU A 243 -9.61 -0.44 8.39
C LEU A 243 -10.36 -1.32 9.40
N PRO A 244 -11.34 -2.14 8.97
CA PRO A 244 -11.69 -3.28 9.80
C PRO A 244 -10.35 -3.94 10.17
N GLU A 245 -10.13 -4.12 11.47
CA GLU A 245 -8.96 -4.83 11.98
C GLU A 245 -8.83 -6.07 11.11
N PRO A 246 -7.68 -6.29 10.42
CA PRO A 246 -7.58 -7.31 9.40
C PRO A 246 -8.16 -8.58 10.00
N GLU A 247 -9.25 -9.10 9.43
CA GLU A 247 -9.72 -10.41 9.84
C GLU A 247 -8.47 -11.28 9.73
N PRO A 248 -8.01 -11.92 10.82
CA PRO A 248 -6.85 -12.78 10.73
C PRO A 248 -7.16 -13.72 9.58
N GLY A 249 -6.41 -13.58 8.48
CA GLY A 249 -6.54 -14.47 7.34
C GLY A 249 -6.42 -15.90 7.85
N PRO A 250 -6.81 -16.93 7.08
CA PRO A 250 -6.60 -18.31 7.50
C PRO A 250 -5.17 -18.47 8.03
N GLN A 251 -5.03 -18.54 9.36
CA GLN A 251 -3.73 -18.54 9.98
C GLN A 251 -3.28 -19.99 9.89
N ASP A 252 -2.49 -20.29 8.86
CA ASP A 252 -1.89 -21.60 8.69
C ASP A 252 -0.88 -21.82 9.83
N GLY A 253 -1.37 -22.41 10.92
CA GLY A 253 -0.58 -22.79 12.09
C GLY A 253 -1.20 -22.42 13.43
N PRO A 254 -0.63 -22.91 14.53
CA PRO A 254 -1.15 -22.64 15.86
C PRO A 254 -0.97 -21.17 16.27
N THR A 255 -1.85 -20.68 17.13
CA THR A 255 -1.85 -19.31 17.66
C THR A 255 -1.77 -19.32 19.19
N ALA A 256 -1.29 -18.22 19.78
CA ALA A 256 -1.21 -18.08 21.24
C ALA A 256 -1.74 -16.69 21.68
N VAL A 257 -2.51 -16.69 22.76
CA VAL A 257 -3.06 -15.47 23.39
C VAL A 257 -2.70 -15.50 24.88
N ILE A 258 -2.40 -14.34 25.44
CA ILE A 258 -2.07 -14.18 26.85
C ILE A 258 -3.09 -13.25 27.52
N ASP A 259 -3.57 -13.61 28.71
CA ASP A 259 -4.62 -12.87 29.41
C ASP A 259 -4.17 -11.49 29.93
N ALA A 260 -2.88 -11.36 30.23
CA ALA A 260 -2.24 -10.13 30.66
C ALA A 260 -0.91 -9.92 29.92
N PRO A 261 -0.88 -9.16 28.81
CA PRO A 261 0.33 -8.94 28.02
C PRO A 261 1.35 -8.02 28.70
N GLU A 262 0.95 -7.31 29.76
CA GLU A 262 1.85 -6.48 30.56
C GLU A 262 1.67 -6.74 32.06
N VAL A 263 2.73 -7.19 32.74
CA VAL A 263 2.67 -7.55 34.17
C VAL A 263 3.92 -7.14 34.92
N VAL A 264 3.89 -7.19 36.25
CA VAL A 264 5.09 -7.11 37.08
C VAL A 264 5.62 -8.52 37.35
N ALA A 265 6.93 -8.66 37.55
CA ALA A 265 7.53 -9.95 37.92
C ALA A 265 6.86 -10.52 39.18
N GLY A 266 6.57 -11.83 39.18
CA GLY A 266 5.81 -12.52 40.23
C GLY A 266 4.29 -12.54 40.03
N ALA A 267 3.75 -11.87 39.01
CA ALA A 267 2.32 -11.96 38.67
C ALA A 267 2.00 -13.32 38.02
N THR A 268 0.79 -13.81 38.26
CA THR A 268 0.25 -15.00 37.58
C THR A 268 -0.36 -14.60 36.25
N VAL A 269 -0.02 -15.35 35.20
CA VAL A 269 -0.44 -15.12 33.81
C VAL A 269 -0.91 -16.43 33.20
N THR A 270 -1.91 -16.36 32.32
CA THR A 270 -2.42 -17.49 31.56
C THR A 270 -2.18 -17.29 30.08
N VAL A 271 -1.53 -18.27 29.44
CA VAL A 271 -1.39 -18.36 27.99
C VAL A 271 -2.28 -19.48 27.45
N THR A 272 -3.03 -19.18 26.40
CA THR A 272 -3.88 -20.12 25.68
C THR A 272 -3.37 -20.28 24.26
N GLY A 273 -3.02 -21.51 23.88
CA GLY A 273 -2.67 -21.88 22.52
C GLY A 273 -3.85 -22.54 21.82
N THR A 274 -4.07 -22.26 20.53
CA THR A 274 -5.10 -22.91 19.70
C THR A 274 -4.52 -23.30 18.34
N GLY A 275 -5.16 -24.24 17.63
CA GLY A 275 -4.69 -24.68 16.31
C GLY A 275 -3.54 -25.69 16.33
N PHE A 276 -3.32 -26.36 17.47
CA PHE A 276 -2.40 -27.49 17.56
C PHE A 276 -3.11 -28.81 17.17
N GLU A 277 -2.35 -29.82 16.76
CA GLU A 277 -2.91 -31.15 16.52
C GLU A 277 -3.40 -31.78 17.83
N ALA A 278 -4.59 -32.40 17.81
CA ALA A 278 -5.18 -32.99 19.01
C ALA A 278 -4.30 -34.10 19.60
N ASP A 279 -4.26 -34.20 20.92
CA ASP A 279 -3.48 -35.20 21.69
C ASP A 279 -1.94 -35.08 21.58
N HIS A 280 -1.43 -34.13 20.79
CA HIS A 280 0.00 -33.81 20.72
C HIS A 280 0.45 -33.08 22.00
N GLU A 281 1.69 -33.35 22.42
CA GLU A 281 2.30 -32.68 23.57
C GLU A 281 2.87 -31.32 23.15
N ILE A 282 2.40 -30.27 23.81
CA ILE A 282 2.85 -28.90 23.61
C ILE A 282 3.72 -28.49 24.81
N GLU A 283 4.88 -27.93 24.54
CA GLU A 283 5.80 -27.37 25.53
C GLU A 283 5.69 -25.84 25.52
N ALA A 284 5.52 -25.25 26.71
CA ALA A 284 5.49 -23.80 26.90
C ALA A 284 6.78 -23.31 27.55
N VAL A 285 7.42 -22.30 26.95
CA VAL A 285 8.67 -21.71 27.46
C VAL A 285 8.56 -20.19 27.46
N LEU A 286 8.92 -19.55 28.57
CA LEU A 286 9.16 -18.11 28.63
C LEU A 286 10.61 -17.84 28.21
N HIS A 287 10.78 -17.18 27.06
CA HIS A 287 12.06 -16.78 26.50
C HIS A 287 12.48 -15.42 27.08
N SER A 288 13.18 -15.48 28.21
CA SER A 288 13.97 -14.40 28.84
C SER A 288 15.42 -14.90 29.01
N ASP A 289 15.68 -15.63 30.10
CA ASP A 289 16.52 -16.83 30.12
C ASP A 289 15.51 -18.00 30.10
N PRO A 290 15.62 -18.99 29.19
CA PRO A 290 14.54 -19.96 28.96
C PRO A 290 14.03 -20.59 30.25
N PHE A 291 12.80 -20.23 30.62
CA PHE A 291 12.08 -20.78 31.75
C PHE A 291 10.97 -21.67 31.22
N THR A 292 11.10 -22.99 31.40
CA THR A 292 10.06 -23.94 31.02
C THR A 292 8.86 -23.76 31.93
N ILE A 293 7.75 -23.32 31.35
CA ILE A 293 6.47 -23.15 32.03
C ILE A 293 5.85 -24.53 32.30
N GLY A 294 5.91 -25.43 31.33
CA GLY A 294 5.42 -26.80 31.47
C GLY A 294 5.12 -27.47 30.13
N LYS A 295 4.55 -28.66 30.21
CA LYS A 295 4.10 -29.47 29.07
C LYS A 295 2.68 -29.95 29.30
N THR A 296 1.84 -29.90 28.28
CA THR A 296 0.48 -30.45 28.33
C THR A 296 0.04 -30.92 26.94
N LYS A 297 -0.93 -31.83 26.88
CA LYS A 297 -1.50 -32.25 25.61
C LYS A 297 -2.57 -31.28 25.13
N ALA A 298 -2.61 -31.04 23.83
CA ALA A 298 -3.71 -30.35 23.18
C ALA A 298 -5.00 -31.17 23.28
N ASP A 299 -6.10 -30.50 23.60
CA ASP A 299 -7.41 -31.14 23.66
C ASP A 299 -7.93 -31.57 22.27
N ALA A 300 -9.12 -32.16 22.20
CA ALA A 300 -9.74 -32.58 20.94
C ALA A 300 -10.00 -31.44 19.94
N LYS A 301 -9.86 -30.18 20.36
CA LYS A 301 -10.00 -28.98 19.53
C LYS A 301 -8.65 -28.32 19.24
N GLY A 302 -7.53 -28.95 19.61
CA GLY A 302 -6.20 -28.38 19.40
C GLY A 302 -5.86 -27.23 20.36
N THR A 303 -6.51 -27.18 21.53
CA THR A 303 -6.34 -26.11 22.52
C THR A 303 -5.46 -26.56 23.68
N VAL A 304 -4.56 -25.69 24.13
CA VAL A 304 -3.76 -25.84 25.35
C VAL A 304 -3.83 -24.59 26.21
N VAL A 305 -3.79 -24.75 27.52
CA VAL A 305 -3.79 -23.64 28.48
C VAL A 305 -2.70 -23.86 29.51
N PHE A 306 -1.86 -22.84 29.71
CA PHE A 306 -0.84 -22.83 30.76
C PHE A 306 -1.05 -21.61 31.66
N THR A 307 -1.10 -21.83 32.97
CA THR A 307 -1.12 -20.77 33.97
C THR A 307 0.17 -20.86 34.80
N PHE A 308 0.91 -19.76 34.89
CA PHE A 308 2.20 -19.71 35.57
C PHE A 308 2.44 -18.37 36.25
N ALA A 309 3.29 -18.35 37.27
CA ALA A 309 3.80 -17.12 37.85
C ALA A 309 5.07 -16.70 37.11
N VAL A 310 5.11 -15.45 36.62
CA VAL A 310 6.33 -14.90 36.01
C VAL A 310 7.45 -14.92 37.06
N PRO A 311 8.63 -15.50 36.78
CA PRO A 311 9.71 -15.55 37.75
C PRO A 311 10.05 -14.15 38.30
N LYS A 312 10.39 -14.06 39.59
CA LYS A 312 10.61 -12.75 40.26
C LYS A 312 11.88 -12.06 39.79
N GLU A 313 12.81 -12.85 39.29
CA GLU A 313 14.10 -12.49 38.71
C GLU A 313 13.99 -12.06 37.24
N THR A 314 12.81 -12.22 36.61
CA THR A 314 12.60 -11.81 35.21
C THR A 314 12.82 -10.31 35.08
N ALA A 315 13.73 -9.93 34.19
CA ALA A 315 14.11 -8.54 33.99
C ALA A 315 12.91 -7.70 33.49
N PRO A 316 12.77 -6.43 33.92
CA PRO A 316 11.81 -5.51 33.33
C PRO A 316 12.14 -5.19 31.86
N SER A 317 11.54 -5.95 30.94
CA SER A 317 11.72 -5.81 29.49
C SER A 317 10.62 -6.55 28.73
N ALA A 318 10.67 -6.51 27.40
CA ALA A 318 9.88 -7.38 26.55
C ALA A 318 10.45 -8.81 26.56
N HIS A 319 9.55 -9.79 26.66
CA HIS A 319 9.81 -11.23 26.62
C HIS A 319 8.82 -11.91 25.67
N LYS A 320 9.05 -13.20 25.40
CA LYS A 320 8.13 -14.02 24.61
C LYS A 320 7.77 -15.30 25.34
N VAL A 321 6.51 -15.72 25.23
CA VAL A 321 6.11 -17.10 25.55
C VAL A 321 5.95 -17.85 24.24
N ILE A 322 6.63 -18.99 24.12
CA ILE A 322 6.61 -19.84 22.94
C ILE A 322 5.96 -21.17 23.33
N LEU A 323 4.94 -21.56 22.58
CA LEU A 323 4.27 -22.86 22.65
C LEU A 323 4.74 -23.70 21.47
N THR A 324 5.36 -24.85 21.70
CA THR A 324 5.92 -25.70 20.63
C THR A 324 5.32 -27.10 20.70
N ASP A 325 4.79 -27.59 19.58
CA ASP A 325 4.40 -28.98 19.41
C ASP A 325 5.66 -29.85 19.30
N ALA A 326 5.85 -30.74 20.28
CA ALA A 326 7.03 -31.61 20.34
C ALA A 326 7.08 -32.65 19.21
N SER A 327 5.95 -32.93 18.56
CA SER A 327 5.81 -33.94 17.50
C SER A 327 6.02 -33.35 16.12
N THR A 328 5.51 -32.14 15.87
CA THR A 328 5.55 -31.50 14.54
C THR A 328 6.57 -30.36 14.44
N GLY A 329 6.98 -29.79 15.58
CA GLY A 329 7.80 -28.57 15.63
C GLY A 329 7.04 -27.29 15.34
N ALA A 330 5.72 -27.34 15.12
CA ALA A 330 4.89 -26.16 14.95
C ALA A 330 4.88 -25.32 16.23
N ALA A 331 4.98 -23.99 16.10
CA ALA A 331 5.07 -23.11 17.25
C ALA A 331 4.14 -21.90 17.15
N ALA A 332 3.62 -21.48 18.30
CA ALA A 332 2.86 -20.25 18.48
C ALA A 332 3.59 -19.35 19.48
N GLU A 333 3.73 -18.07 19.16
CA GLU A 333 4.42 -17.09 20.00
C GLU A 333 3.46 -16.00 20.48
N VAL A 334 3.64 -15.55 21.73
CA VAL A 334 2.94 -14.39 22.28
C VAL A 334 3.88 -13.51 23.09
N ALA A 335 3.75 -12.19 22.95
CA ALA A 335 4.58 -11.22 23.66
C ALA A 335 4.11 -11.04 25.12
N LEU A 336 5.08 -10.85 26.02
CA LEU A 336 4.84 -10.51 27.42
C LEU A 336 5.82 -9.41 27.86
N THR A 337 5.30 -8.27 28.29
CA THR A 337 6.13 -7.17 28.82
C THR A 337 6.14 -7.22 30.35
N VAL A 338 7.33 -7.32 30.94
CA VAL A 338 7.51 -7.21 32.39
C VAL A 338 7.85 -5.76 32.75
N LYS A 339 7.00 -5.13 33.55
CA LYS A 339 7.17 -3.75 34.03
C LYS A 339 8.05 -3.70 35.27
N ALA A 340 8.80 -2.60 35.40
CA ALA A 340 9.54 -2.32 36.62
C ALA A 340 8.56 -2.12 37.79
N PRO A 341 8.86 -2.64 38.99
CA PRO A 341 8.05 -2.36 40.17
C PRO A 341 8.02 -0.86 40.45
N ALA A 342 6.84 -0.34 40.80
CA ALA A 342 6.69 1.07 41.13
C ALA A 342 7.68 1.47 42.26
N PRO A 343 8.35 2.63 42.18
CA PRO A 343 9.26 3.07 43.21
C PRO A 343 8.51 3.17 44.54
N THR A 344 9.04 2.52 45.58
CA THR A 344 8.49 2.62 46.93
C THR A 344 8.64 4.06 47.41
N PRO A 345 7.58 4.73 47.91
CA PRO A 345 7.73 6.06 48.48
C PRO A 345 8.67 6.00 49.68
N ALA A 346 9.73 6.81 49.68
CA ALA A 346 10.61 6.94 50.83
C ALA A 346 9.83 7.47 52.05
N PRO A 347 10.00 6.91 53.27
CA PRO A 347 9.36 7.46 54.45
C PRO A 347 10.01 8.79 54.84
N GLY A 348 9.24 9.87 54.78
CA GLY A 348 9.58 11.14 55.43
C GLY A 348 10.15 12.22 54.51
N ALA A 349 9.28 12.97 53.85
CA ALA A 349 9.55 14.34 53.48
C ALA A 349 8.60 15.25 54.26
N VAL A 350 9.14 15.85 55.32
CA VAL A 350 8.51 16.92 56.10
C VAL A 350 8.30 18.13 55.19
N THR A 351 7.08 18.67 55.16
CA THR A 351 6.76 19.94 54.49
C THR A 351 7.53 21.09 55.12
N PRO A 352 8.37 21.86 54.40
CA PRO A 352 8.94 23.09 54.94
C PRO A 352 7.99 24.26 54.69
N GLY A 353 7.70 24.99 55.76
CA GLY A 353 6.87 26.18 55.77
C GLY A 353 7.45 27.37 55.00
N LYS A 354 6.56 28.35 54.77
CA LYS A 354 6.81 29.66 54.17
C LYS A 354 8.03 30.36 54.78
N GLY A 355 9.03 30.67 53.96
CA GLY A 355 10.12 31.59 54.28
C GLY A 355 10.52 32.40 53.04
N LYS A 356 10.43 33.73 53.13
CA LYS A 356 10.93 34.70 52.14
C LYS A 356 12.47 34.78 52.22
N GLY A 357 13.14 34.88 51.07
CA GLY A 357 14.33 35.71 50.94
C GLY A 357 15.58 35.05 50.33
N ALA A 358 16.15 35.81 49.39
CA ALA A 358 17.54 35.82 48.91
C ALA A 358 17.99 34.76 47.90
N ALA A 359 18.30 35.27 46.71
CA ALA A 359 19.16 34.66 45.71
C ALA A 359 20.61 34.54 46.22
N LEU A 360 21.32 33.48 45.81
CA LEU A 360 22.58 33.56 45.06
C LEU A 360 23.14 32.16 44.71
N ALA A 361 23.77 32.13 43.53
CA ALA A 361 24.82 31.24 43.01
C ALA A 361 24.57 29.72 42.95
N ASN A 362 24.47 29.21 41.71
CA ASN A 362 24.99 27.89 41.37
C ASN A 362 25.97 28.04 40.20
N THR A 363 27.20 27.56 40.40
CA THR A 363 28.32 27.56 39.45
C THR A 363 28.77 26.13 39.22
N GLY A 364 28.91 25.75 37.95
CA GLY A 364 29.58 24.52 37.46
C GLY A 364 28.69 23.28 37.56
N SER A 365 28.66 22.34 36.62
CA SER A 365 29.37 22.01 35.37
C SER A 365 28.35 21.18 34.54
N ASP A 366 28.35 21.01 33.22
CA ASP A 366 29.32 20.52 32.24
C ASP A 366 28.66 20.76 30.86
N ALA A 367 29.32 21.36 29.87
CA ALA A 367 30.16 20.74 28.84
C ALA A 367 29.36 19.97 27.74
N MET A 368 29.78 20.24 26.49
CA MET A 368 29.26 19.77 25.18
C MET A 368 28.03 20.56 24.68
N GLY A 369 28.07 21.41 23.65
CA GLY A 369 29.01 21.56 22.54
C GLY A 369 28.20 21.67 21.24
N LEU A 370 27.61 22.84 20.97
CA LEU A 370 26.96 23.20 19.70
C LEU A 370 27.91 24.11 18.89
N ILE A 371 28.33 23.62 17.73
CA ILE A 371 29.07 24.29 16.66
C ILE A 371 28.33 23.79 15.39
N LEU A 372 27.86 24.54 14.40
CA LEU A 372 28.15 25.86 13.84
C LEU A 372 26.95 26.24 12.96
N ALA A 373 26.53 27.51 12.95
CA ALA A 373 25.81 28.10 11.82
C ALA A 373 26.11 29.59 11.75
N ALA A 374 26.92 30.00 10.79
CA ALA A 374 26.79 31.29 10.09
C ALA A 374 27.90 31.44 9.03
N GLY A 375 27.47 31.77 7.82
CA GLY A 375 28.28 32.55 6.90
C GLY A 375 28.22 32.06 5.46
N LEU A 376 27.42 32.74 4.63
CA LEU A 376 27.91 33.21 3.34
C LEU A 376 26.97 34.25 2.74
N LEU A 377 27.52 35.46 2.59
CA LEU A 377 26.95 36.61 1.90
C LEU A 377 27.80 36.84 0.64
N ALA A 378 27.09 36.99 -0.48
CA ALA A 378 27.39 37.76 -1.69
C ALA A 378 28.82 37.76 -2.31
N GLY A 379 28.87 37.45 -3.61
CA GLY A 379 29.96 37.82 -4.51
C GLY A 379 29.52 37.77 -5.98
N LEU A 380 29.26 38.95 -6.55
CA LEU A 380 29.05 39.24 -7.97
C LEU A 380 30.28 38.87 -8.83
N GLY A 381 30.05 38.43 -10.07
CA GLY A 381 31.09 38.33 -11.10
C GLY A 381 30.51 37.94 -12.46
N ALA A 382 30.33 38.93 -13.33
CA ALA A 382 29.82 38.78 -14.69
C ALA A 382 30.93 38.52 -15.73
N VAL A 383 30.49 38.09 -16.93
CA VAL A 383 31.11 38.22 -18.27
C VAL A 383 32.04 37.08 -18.74
N ALA A 384 31.60 36.31 -19.74
CA ALA A 384 32.02 36.47 -21.14
C ALA A 384 31.41 35.40 -22.08
N LEU A 385 30.80 35.88 -23.17
CA LEU A 385 30.41 35.09 -24.34
C LEU A 385 31.62 34.46 -25.05
N ARG A 386 31.41 33.28 -25.66
CA ARG A 386 31.90 33.02 -27.02
C ARG A 386 30.99 32.04 -27.77
N ARG A 387 30.44 32.50 -28.89
CA ARG A 387 29.74 31.71 -29.92
C ARG A 387 30.73 31.31 -31.03
N ARG A 388 30.46 30.13 -31.61
CA ARG A 388 30.79 29.60 -32.96
C ARG A 388 32.26 29.37 -33.36
N ALA A 389 32.59 28.15 -33.75
CA ALA A 389 32.58 27.65 -35.15
C ALA A 389 33.31 26.29 -35.21
N GLY A 390 32.80 25.34 -36.00
CA GLY A 390 33.37 24.02 -36.24
C GLY A 390 32.28 22.99 -36.45
#